data_AF-A0A383TIW0-F1
#
_entry.id   AF-A0A383TIW0-F1
#
_cell.length_a   1.000
_cell.length_b   1.000
_cell.length_c   1.000
_cell.angle_alpha   90.00
_cell.angle_beta   90.00
_cell.angle_gamma   90.00
#
_symmetry.space_group_name_H-M   'P 1'
#
loop_
_entity.id
_entity.type
_entity.pdbx_description
1 polymer ?
#
loop_
_entity_poly.entity_id
_entity_poly.type
_entity_poly.pdbx_seq_one_letter_code
_entity_poly.pdbx_strand_id
1 'polypeptide(L)'
;MEGQKNRLLEWVKAHKKELIIGGVSASFLISIILVIRNKGSIVVIRDSLNNNIEKIPIKVPEALQAVPDKIIHTKAMVTDIIQPTETISIINTNAIQDTFEVSDHIRNLHEGWYASAEKIAIAAEHGYDLKPGQTWVDMYTKRTVAA
;
A
#
# COMPACT_ATOMS: atom_id res chain seq x y z
N MET A 1 23.08 -40.71 5.90
CA MET A 1 23.13 -39.26 5.53
C MET A 1 22.78 -38.31 6.67
N GLU A 2 21.96 -38.70 7.66
CA GLU A 2 21.36 -37.73 8.60
C GLU A 2 22.33 -37.06 9.57
N GLY A 3 23.30 -37.80 10.13
CA GLY A 3 24.29 -37.22 11.05
C GLY A 3 25.13 -36.07 10.48
N GLN A 4 25.27 -35.97 9.15
CA GLN A 4 25.90 -34.81 8.49
C GLN A 4 24.97 -33.58 8.49
N LYS A 5 23.67 -33.76 8.25
CA LYS A 5 22.68 -32.66 8.29
C LYS A 5 22.62 -32.04 9.69
N ASN A 6 22.63 -32.87 10.74
CA ASN A 6 22.58 -32.41 12.13
C ASN A 6 23.84 -31.61 12.49
N ARG A 7 25.04 -32.08 12.10
CA ARG A 7 26.30 -31.34 12.26
C ARG A 7 26.29 -29.97 11.56
N LEU A 8 25.77 -29.89 10.33
CA LEU A 8 25.64 -28.62 9.61
C LEU A 8 24.65 -27.68 10.31
N LEU A 9 23.54 -28.20 10.85
CA LEU A 9 22.56 -27.41 11.58
C LEU A 9 23.13 -26.79 12.87
N GLU A 10 23.92 -27.55 13.62
CA GLU A 10 24.64 -27.04 14.81
C GLU A 10 25.72 -26.02 14.44
N TRP A 11 26.49 -26.29 13.38
CA TRP A 11 27.51 -25.36 12.88
C TRP A 11 26.88 -24.02 12.44
N VAL A 12 25.76 -24.04 11.71
CA VAL A 12 25.01 -22.84 11.33
C VAL A 12 24.45 -22.12 12.57
N LYS A 13 23.94 -22.84 13.58
CA LYS A 13 23.49 -22.24 14.85
C LYS A 13 24.59 -21.47 15.57
N ALA A 14 25.82 -21.98 15.54
CA ALA A 14 27.00 -21.32 16.11
C ALA A 14 27.42 -20.08 15.28
N HIS A 15 27.63 -20.25 13.98
CA HIS A 15 28.21 -19.23 13.10
C HIS A 15 27.19 -18.24 12.50
N LYS A 16 25.92 -18.28 12.92
CA LYS A 16 24.80 -17.47 12.39
C LYS A 16 25.11 -15.97 12.22
N LYS A 17 25.92 -15.37 13.11
CA LYS A 17 26.30 -13.95 13.01
C LYS A 17 27.22 -13.70 11.81
N GLU A 18 28.24 -14.53 11.63
CA GLU A 18 29.16 -14.44 10.49
C GLU A 18 28.49 -14.83 9.18
N LEU A 19 27.56 -15.80 9.21
CA LEU A 19 26.74 -16.18 8.07
C LEU A 19 25.89 -15.00 7.56
N ILE A 20 25.34 -14.18 8.46
CA ILE A 20 24.62 -12.95 8.08
C ILE A 20 25.58 -11.94 7.45
N ILE A 21 26.74 -11.68 8.07
CA ILE A 21 27.72 -10.69 7.59
C ILE A 21 28.27 -11.07 6.21
N GLY A 22 28.71 -12.33 6.03
CA GLY A 22 29.21 -12.84 4.75
C GLY A 22 28.10 -13.04 3.70
N GLY A 23 26.90 -13.41 4.13
CA GLY A 23 25.73 -13.52 3.25
C GLY A 23 25.32 -12.18 2.65
N VAL A 24 25.34 -11.10 3.44
CA VAL A 24 25.06 -9.74 2.98
C VAL A 24 26.13 -9.25 2.01
N SER A 25 27.42 -9.45 2.29
CA SER A 25 28.49 -8.98 1.40
C SER A 25 28.50 -9.72 0.05
N ALA A 26 28.31 -11.04 0.04
CA ALA A 26 28.17 -11.83 -1.18
C ALA A 26 26.94 -11.40 -2.00
N SER A 27 25.79 -11.22 -1.33
CA SER A 27 24.55 -10.78 -1.99
C SER A 27 24.71 -9.41 -2.64
N PHE A 28 25.36 -8.46 -1.96
CA PHE A 28 25.61 -7.11 -2.46
C PHE A 28 26.45 -7.11 -3.76
N LEU A 29 27.52 -7.90 -3.81
CA LEU A 29 28.34 -8.06 -5.01
C LEU A 29 27.55 -8.64 -6.19
N ILE A 30 26.76 -9.69 -5.94
CA ILE A 30 25.89 -10.32 -6.96
C ILE A 30 24.85 -9.30 -7.47
N SER A 31 24.22 -8.54 -6.57
CA SER A 31 23.26 -7.49 -6.93
C SER A 31 23.88 -6.40 -7.80
N ILE A 32 25.08 -5.91 -7.46
CA ILE A 32 25.80 -4.91 -8.27
C ILE A 32 26.09 -5.46 -9.67
N ILE A 33 26.60 -6.69 -9.78
CA ILE A 33 26.92 -7.31 -11.08
C ILE A 33 25.66 -7.47 -11.94
N LEU A 34 24.55 -7.89 -11.34
CA LEU A 34 23.28 -8.10 -12.04
C LEU A 34 22.65 -6.77 -12.49
N VAL A 35 22.71 -5.73 -11.65
CA VAL A 35 22.32 -4.35 -12.03
C VAL A 35 23.21 -3.82 -13.15
N ILE A 36 24.53 -4.02 -13.07
CA ILE A 36 25.47 -3.59 -14.12
C ILE A 36 25.17 -4.29 -15.46
N ARG A 37 24.92 -5.61 -15.45
CA ARG A 37 24.63 -6.38 -16.67
C ARG A 37 23.27 -6.06 -17.29
N ASN A 38 22.31 -5.55 -16.50
CA ASN A 38 20.95 -5.25 -16.95
C ASN A 38 20.59 -3.75 -16.93
N LYS A 39 21.59 -2.85 -16.90
CA LYS A 39 21.40 -1.38 -16.79
C LYS A 39 20.34 -0.83 -17.73
N GLY A 40 20.39 -1.19 -19.02
CA GLY A 40 19.47 -0.68 -20.05
C GLY A 40 18.01 -0.95 -19.70
N SER A 41 17.66 -2.20 -19.40
CA SER A 41 16.30 -2.60 -19.03
C SER A 41 15.80 -1.90 -17.76
N ILE A 42 16.67 -1.77 -16.75
CA ILE A 42 16.34 -1.12 -15.48
C ILE A 42 16.08 0.39 -15.68
N VAL A 43 16.89 1.05 -16.51
CA VAL A 43 16.72 2.46 -16.87
C VAL A 43 15.44 2.67 -17.68
N VAL A 44 15.18 1.86 -18.72
CA VAL A 44 13.94 1.95 -19.52
C VAL A 44 12.68 1.77 -18.66
N ILE A 45 12.68 0.84 -17.70
CA ILE A 45 11.55 0.66 -16.77
C ILE A 45 11.39 1.89 -15.85
N ARG A 46 12.50 2.43 -15.32
CA ARG A 46 12.50 3.61 -14.47
C ARG A 46 11.99 4.85 -15.20
N ASP A 47 12.49 5.10 -16.41
CA ASP A 47 12.15 6.26 -17.21
C ASP A 47 10.69 6.18 -17.68
N SER A 48 10.23 4.99 -18.08
CA SER A 48 8.81 4.73 -18.35
C SER A 48 7.93 5.05 -17.13
N LEU A 49 8.32 4.61 -15.93
CA LEU A 49 7.56 4.90 -14.70
C LEU A 49 7.54 6.41 -14.38
N ASN A 50 8.70 7.09 -14.45
CA ASN A 50 8.79 8.54 -14.21
C ASN A 50 7.92 9.32 -15.20
N ASN A 51 8.02 9.01 -16.50
CA ASN A 51 7.25 9.66 -17.56
C ASN A 51 5.74 9.44 -17.39
N ASN A 52 5.32 8.27 -16.91
CA ASN A 52 3.90 8.02 -16.60
C ASN A 52 3.42 8.82 -15.38
N ILE A 53 4.27 9.03 -14.36
CA ILE A 53 3.94 9.86 -13.20
C ILE A 53 3.82 11.34 -13.60
N GLU A 54 4.78 11.87 -14.38
CA GLU A 54 4.75 13.25 -14.89
C GLU A 54 3.57 13.51 -15.84
N LYS A 55 3.15 12.48 -16.59
CA LYS A 55 1.96 12.49 -17.45
C LYS A 55 0.63 12.31 -16.69
N ILE A 56 0.62 12.21 -15.36
CA ILE A 56 -0.60 12.41 -14.56
C ILE A 56 -0.76 13.92 -14.36
N PRO A 57 -1.67 14.62 -15.06
CA PRO A 57 -1.92 16.02 -14.79
C PRO A 57 -2.58 16.14 -13.42
N ILE A 58 -1.78 16.46 -12.40
CA ILE A 58 -2.30 16.80 -11.07
C ILE A 58 -3.00 18.15 -11.20
N LYS A 59 -4.27 18.13 -11.62
CA LYS A 59 -5.23 19.21 -11.37
C LYS A 59 -5.50 19.28 -9.87
N VAL A 60 -4.53 19.78 -9.12
CA VAL A 60 -4.75 20.33 -7.78
C VAL A 60 -5.84 21.39 -7.95
N PRO A 61 -6.99 21.30 -7.25
CA PRO A 61 -7.99 22.35 -7.32
C PRO A 61 -7.40 23.68 -6.86
N GLU A 62 -7.56 24.70 -7.70
CA GLU A 62 -7.04 26.07 -7.51
C GLU A 62 -7.87 26.81 -6.45
N ALA A 63 -7.84 26.29 -5.22
CA ALA A 63 -8.75 26.66 -4.12
C ALA A 63 -8.09 26.70 -2.72
N LEU A 64 -6.78 26.42 -2.62
CA LEU A 64 -6.07 26.28 -1.34
C LEU A 64 -4.77 27.12 -1.23
N GLN A 65 -4.58 28.13 -2.08
CA GLN A 65 -3.41 29.02 -2.03
C GLN A 65 -3.80 30.49 -1.83
N ALA A 66 -4.35 30.80 -0.66
CA ALA A 66 -4.59 32.17 -0.17
C ALA A 66 -4.35 32.27 1.35
N VAL A 67 -3.11 32.63 1.71
CA VAL A 67 -2.57 33.12 3.00
C VAL A 67 -3.49 34.19 3.64
N PRO A 68 -3.67 34.33 4.99
CA PRO A 68 -2.66 34.16 6.06
C PRO A 68 -3.10 33.48 7.38
N ASP A 69 -2.13 33.32 8.30
CA ASP A 69 -2.33 33.09 9.73
C ASP A 69 -3.20 34.18 10.41
N LYS A 70 -4.35 33.80 11.00
CA LYS A 70 -4.81 34.39 12.27
C LYS A 70 -5.87 33.55 13.00
N ILE A 71 -5.58 33.18 14.26
CA ILE A 71 -6.55 32.55 15.16
C ILE A 71 -7.34 33.62 15.93
N ILE A 72 -8.67 33.63 15.79
CA ILE A 72 -9.64 34.34 16.66
C ILE A 72 -10.90 33.46 16.70
N HIS A 73 -11.05 32.52 17.64
CA HIS A 73 -11.50 32.71 19.03
C HIS A 73 -12.90 33.35 19.21
N THR A 74 -13.89 32.50 19.43
CA THR A 74 -15.15 32.76 20.15
C THR A 74 -15.40 31.51 21.01
N LYS A 75 -14.96 31.47 22.29
CA LYS A 75 -15.71 31.89 23.48
C LYS A 75 -17.07 31.17 23.61
N ALA A 76 -17.38 30.37 24.64
CA ALA A 76 -16.64 29.74 25.75
C ALA A 76 -17.53 28.56 26.27
N MET A 77 -17.03 27.51 26.92
CA MET A 77 -16.82 27.39 28.39
C MET A 77 -16.28 25.96 28.63
N VAL A 78 -15.02 25.73 29.03
CA VAL A 78 -14.53 25.59 30.43
C VAL A 78 -15.35 24.53 31.20
N THR A 79 -14.79 23.38 31.61
CA THR A 79 -13.69 23.19 32.59
C THR A 79 -12.76 22.05 32.12
N ASP A 80 -11.43 22.21 31.99
CA ASP A 80 -10.37 22.08 33.03
C ASP A 80 -10.33 20.67 33.67
N ILE A 81 -9.23 19.92 33.80
CA ILE A 81 -7.76 20.10 33.59
C ILE A 81 -7.21 18.73 33.06
N ILE A 82 -5.95 18.39 32.74
CA ILE A 82 -4.57 18.88 32.95
C ILE A 82 -3.75 18.65 31.62
N GLN A 83 -2.46 19.03 31.57
CA GLN A 83 -1.50 18.67 30.50
C GLN A 83 -0.60 17.43 30.88
N PRO A 84 0.56 17.14 30.23
CA PRO A 84 0.68 16.06 29.25
C PRO A 84 1.73 14.99 29.63
N THR A 85 1.88 13.91 28.84
CA THR A 85 3.14 13.18 28.62
C THR A 85 2.99 12.16 27.49
N GLU A 86 4.08 11.95 26.75
CA GLU A 86 4.18 10.98 25.66
C GLU A 86 4.25 9.53 26.18
N THR A 87 3.49 8.62 25.57
CA THR A 87 3.89 7.21 25.42
C THR A 87 3.15 6.63 24.22
N ILE A 88 3.89 6.11 23.24
CA ILE A 88 3.31 5.40 22.09
C ILE A 88 2.87 4.01 22.58
N SER A 89 1.60 3.90 22.98
CA SER A 89 0.97 2.61 23.26
C SER A 89 0.84 1.83 21.96
N ILE A 90 1.59 0.73 21.84
CA ILE A 90 1.49 -0.20 20.71
C ILE A 90 0.10 -0.84 20.76
N ILE A 91 -0.83 -0.36 19.93
CA ILE A 91 -2.20 -0.86 19.89
C ILE A 91 -2.20 -2.32 19.42
N ASN A 92 -2.57 -3.21 20.33
CA ASN A 92 -2.77 -4.63 20.03
C ASN A 92 -4.08 -4.77 19.23
N THR A 93 -3.98 -4.88 17.90
CA THR A 93 -5.09 -4.81 16.91
C THR A 93 -6.09 -5.98 16.93
N ASN A 94 -6.20 -6.66 18.08
CA ASN A 94 -7.07 -7.80 18.33
C ASN A 94 -8.31 -7.44 19.16
N ALA A 95 -8.47 -6.17 19.57
CA ALA A 95 -9.67 -5.65 20.21
C ALA A 95 -10.53 -4.88 19.18
N ILE A 96 -11.78 -5.30 19.01
CA ILE A 96 -12.85 -4.65 18.22
C ILE A 96 -12.46 -4.34 16.76
N GLN A 97 -12.71 -5.32 15.89
CA GLN A 97 -12.60 -5.19 14.44
C GLN A 97 -13.98 -4.91 13.84
N ASP A 98 -14.46 -3.67 14.00
CA ASP A 98 -15.73 -3.26 13.40
C ASP A 98 -15.72 -3.51 11.89
N THR A 99 -16.80 -4.09 11.41
CA THR A 99 -16.88 -4.70 10.09
C THR A 99 -18.15 -4.21 9.42
N PHE A 100 -18.00 -3.54 8.28
CA PHE A 100 -19.09 -2.89 7.56
C PHE A 100 -19.22 -3.43 6.13
N GLU A 101 -20.45 -3.50 5.67
CA GLU A 101 -20.79 -3.97 4.33
C GLU A 101 -20.62 -2.85 3.30
N VAL A 102 -20.08 -3.19 2.13
CA VAL A 102 -19.97 -2.30 0.97
C VAL A 102 -20.86 -2.89 -0.12
N SER A 103 -21.90 -2.14 -0.49
CA SER A 103 -22.86 -2.52 -1.52
C SER A 103 -22.21 -2.75 -2.89
N ASP A 104 -22.98 -3.40 -3.75
CA ASP A 104 -22.73 -3.50 -5.17
C ASP A 104 -22.56 -2.11 -5.82
N HIS A 105 -21.59 -1.98 -6.72
CA HIS A 105 -21.27 -0.70 -7.36
C HIS A 105 -20.52 -0.87 -8.68
N ILE A 106 -20.60 0.16 -9.53
CA ILE A 106 -19.80 0.26 -10.75
C ILE A 106 -18.43 0.85 -10.39
N ARG A 107 -17.35 0.20 -10.84
CA ARG A 107 -15.97 0.67 -10.66
C ARG A 107 -15.30 0.87 -12.01
N ASN A 108 -14.53 1.95 -12.15
CA ASN A 108 -13.69 2.15 -13.32
C ASN A 108 -12.45 1.22 -13.27
N LEU A 109 -12.10 0.66 -14.42
CA LEU A 109 -10.89 -0.11 -14.66
C LEU A 109 -9.76 0.79 -15.17
N HIS A 110 -8.56 0.23 -15.29
CA HIS A 110 -7.42 0.92 -15.89
C HIS A 110 -7.56 1.01 -17.42
N GLU A 111 -6.85 1.93 -18.06
CA GLU A 111 -6.79 2.01 -19.52
C GLU A 111 -6.35 0.66 -20.12
N GLY A 112 -7.03 0.22 -21.18
CA GLY A 112 -6.83 -1.09 -21.83
C GLY A 112 -7.49 -2.29 -21.15
N TRP A 113 -8.17 -2.12 -20.00
CA TRP A 113 -8.89 -3.19 -19.31
C TRP A 113 -10.40 -3.12 -19.57
N TYR A 114 -11.04 -4.28 -19.67
CA TYR A 114 -12.47 -4.45 -19.94
C TYR A 114 -13.10 -5.39 -18.91
N ALA A 115 -14.40 -5.24 -18.63
CA ALA A 115 -15.14 -6.21 -17.84
C ALA A 115 -15.28 -7.56 -18.57
N SER A 116 -15.40 -8.65 -17.82
CA SER A 116 -15.82 -9.94 -18.37
C SER A 116 -17.27 -9.87 -18.84
N ALA A 117 -17.63 -10.71 -19.82
CA ALA A 117 -19.03 -10.81 -20.29
C ALA A 117 -20.01 -11.12 -19.15
N GLU A 118 -19.59 -11.89 -18.15
CA GLU A 118 -20.31 -12.15 -16.91
C GLU A 118 -20.62 -10.87 -16.12
N LYS A 119 -19.63 -10.00 -15.87
CA LYS A 119 -19.86 -8.74 -15.14
C LYS A 119 -20.60 -7.69 -15.97
N ILE A 120 -20.65 -7.82 -17.30
CA ILE A 120 -21.54 -7.04 -18.16
C ILE A 120 -22.98 -7.55 -18.04
N ALA A 121 -23.20 -8.87 -18.03
CA ALA A 121 -24.52 -9.46 -17.86
C ALA A 121 -25.12 -9.13 -16.47
N ILE A 122 -24.36 -9.30 -15.38
CA ILE A 122 -24.82 -8.99 -14.02
C ILE A 122 -25.16 -7.49 -13.87
N ALA A 123 -24.37 -6.59 -14.46
CA ALA A 123 -24.71 -5.17 -14.48
C ALA A 123 -26.05 -4.90 -15.19
N ALA A 124 -26.27 -5.52 -16.35
CA ALA A 124 -27.52 -5.40 -17.10
C ALA A 124 -28.73 -6.01 -16.36
N GLU A 125 -28.55 -7.12 -15.64
CA GLU A 125 -29.57 -7.70 -14.74
C GLU A 125 -29.94 -6.76 -13.59
N HIS A 126 -28.96 -6.03 -13.04
CA HIS A 126 -29.18 -4.96 -12.06
C HIS A 126 -29.64 -3.62 -12.70
N GLY A 127 -29.82 -3.55 -14.02
CA GLY A 127 -30.34 -2.37 -14.74
C GLY A 127 -29.30 -1.32 -15.14
N TYR A 128 -28.01 -1.69 -15.23
CA TYR A 128 -26.90 -0.78 -15.50
C TYR A 128 -26.10 -1.14 -16.77
N ASP A 129 -26.11 -0.25 -17.77
CA ASP A 129 -25.22 -0.32 -18.93
C ASP A 129 -23.79 0.12 -18.57
N LEU A 130 -22.83 -0.83 -18.56
CA LEU A 130 -21.42 -0.52 -18.33
C LEU A 130 -20.79 0.16 -19.54
N LYS A 131 -20.12 1.31 -19.34
CA LYS A 131 -19.31 1.96 -20.37
C LYS A 131 -17.97 1.22 -20.57
N PRO A 132 -17.31 1.38 -21.73
CA PRO A 132 -15.94 0.87 -21.93
C PRO A 132 -15.01 1.30 -20.80
N GLY A 133 -14.26 0.36 -20.23
CA GLY A 133 -13.40 0.61 -19.06
C GLY A 133 -14.14 0.66 -17.72
N GLN A 134 -15.38 0.18 -17.62
CA GLN A 134 -16.07 -0.02 -16.34
C GLN A 134 -16.31 -1.51 -16.05
N THR A 135 -16.47 -1.86 -14.76
CA THR A 135 -16.89 -3.18 -14.30
C THR A 135 -17.95 -3.07 -13.21
N TRP A 136 -18.83 -4.06 -13.14
CA TRP A 136 -19.57 -4.36 -11.93
C TRP A 136 -18.62 -4.85 -10.82
N VAL A 137 -18.94 -4.53 -9.57
CA VAL A 137 -18.30 -5.07 -8.37
C VAL A 137 -19.42 -5.49 -7.42
N ASP A 138 -19.40 -6.76 -7.03
CA ASP A 138 -20.41 -7.35 -6.15
C ASP A 138 -20.28 -6.82 -4.71
N MET A 139 -21.35 -6.98 -3.92
CA MET A 139 -21.36 -6.63 -2.50
C MET A 139 -20.26 -7.40 -1.73
N TYR A 140 -19.50 -6.70 -0.88
CA TYR A 140 -18.38 -7.28 -0.12
C TYR A 140 -18.16 -6.56 1.21
N THR A 141 -17.59 -7.26 2.19
CA THR A 141 -17.40 -6.74 3.54
C THR A 141 -16.01 -6.14 3.73
N LYS A 142 -15.92 -4.99 4.41
CA LYS A 142 -14.67 -4.36 4.86
C LYS A 142 -14.53 -4.39 6.37
N ARG A 143 -13.29 -4.58 6.82
CA ARG A 143 -12.87 -4.39 8.21
C ARG A 143 -12.31 -2.99 8.39
N THR A 144 -12.70 -2.30 9.46
CA THR A 144 -11.97 -1.14 9.99
C THR A 144 -11.27 -1.53 11.29
N VAL A 145 -10.35 -0.68 11.74
CA VAL A 145 -9.93 -0.60 13.14
C VAL A 145 -10.76 0.51 13.79
N ALA A 146 -11.18 0.34 15.03
CA ALA A 146 -11.79 1.43 15.80
C ALA A 146 -10.75 2.55 16.04
N ALA A 147 -11.21 3.81 16.00
CA ALA A 147 -10.38 5.01 16.11
C ALA A 147 -10.28 5.52 17.55
#